data_AF-A0A353F8Z5-F1
#
_entry.id   AF-A0A353F8Z5-F1
#
_cell.length_a   1.000
_cell.length_b   1.000
_cell.length_c   1.000
_cell.angle_alpha   90.00
_cell.angle_beta   90.00
_cell.angle_gamma   90.00
#
_symmetry.space_group_name_H-M   'P 1'
#
loop_
_entity.id
_entity.type
_entity.pdbx_description
1 polymer ?
#
loop_
_entity_poly.entity_id
_entity_poly.type
_entity_poly.pdbx_seq_one_letter_code
_entity_poly.pdbx_strand_id
1 'polypeptide(L)'
;MRKSLLALLVLSGGIVCAQRYTTKGFQVKVTQNVEYAVNIDFLTSDFSNQGQVATDVTAIKTALAMGQPIPATHFDPNDPGSDVKVARLRMDIYEPMNDTITDRPVIVYVHTGNFLPPPLNGGPTGRKEDSTAVYLCREWAKRGFVAVALSYRLGWNPLASGPTGPIVRRATLLNAVYRAIHDVKECVRSLKEDESNSNTYGIDPDKIVLYGQGSGGYVALAYATLDKQSETEIQKFVYPGTTDSSYVQPNLVGDIEGFAPSPAALTLYAPNGFSSDVSMVV
;
A
#
# COMPACT_ATOMS: atom_id res chain seq x y z
N MET A 1 12.71 65.60 -5.47
CA MET A 1 12.85 64.15 -5.23
C MET A 1 11.49 63.48 -5.44
N ARG A 2 11.36 62.67 -6.49
CA ARG A 2 10.12 61.96 -6.88
C ARG A 2 9.86 60.82 -5.89
N LYS A 3 8.66 60.76 -5.30
CA LYS A 3 8.19 59.59 -4.54
C LYS A 3 7.56 58.62 -5.53
N SER A 4 8.23 57.49 -5.76
CA SER A 4 7.68 56.39 -6.55
C SER A 4 6.67 55.61 -5.69
N LEU A 5 5.42 55.51 -6.17
CA LEU A 5 4.44 54.56 -5.66
C LEU A 5 4.93 53.14 -5.98
N LEU A 6 5.15 52.32 -4.96
CA LEU A 6 5.32 50.89 -5.10
C LEU A 6 3.92 50.27 -5.13
N ALA A 7 3.48 49.79 -6.30
CA ALA A 7 2.24 49.06 -6.44
C ALA A 7 2.35 47.73 -5.69
N LEU A 8 1.46 47.53 -4.73
CA LEU A 8 1.30 46.29 -3.99
C LEU A 8 0.73 45.23 -4.96
N LEU A 9 1.58 44.32 -5.43
CA LEU A 9 1.14 43.16 -6.22
C LEU A 9 0.33 42.24 -5.29
N VAL A 10 -0.96 42.13 -5.56
CA VAL A 10 -1.91 41.37 -4.75
C VAL A 10 -1.58 39.86 -4.81
N LEU A 11 -1.42 39.25 -3.64
CA LEU A 11 -1.31 37.81 -3.37
C LEU A 11 -2.64 37.06 -3.66
N SER A 12 -3.19 37.17 -4.88
CA SER A 12 -4.49 36.56 -5.20
C SER A 12 -4.43 35.06 -5.50
N GLY A 13 -3.26 34.50 -5.84
CA GLY A 13 -3.11 33.10 -6.24
C GLY A 13 -3.38 32.08 -5.12
N GLY A 14 -2.97 32.38 -3.88
CA GLY A 14 -3.09 31.44 -2.76
C GLY A 14 -4.53 31.22 -2.26
N ILE A 15 -5.39 32.25 -2.37
CA ILE A 15 -6.76 32.19 -1.86
C ILE A 15 -7.67 31.36 -2.78
N VAL A 16 -7.47 31.45 -4.09
CA VAL A 16 -8.28 30.71 -5.09
C VAL A 16 -8.00 29.20 -5.03
N CYS A 17 -6.73 28.80 -4.81
CA CYS A 17 -6.36 27.39 -4.65
C CYS A 17 -6.93 26.76 -3.37
N ALA A 18 -6.92 27.49 -2.24
CA ALA A 18 -7.48 27.00 -0.97
C ALA A 18 -9.01 26.80 -1.04
N GLN A 19 -9.72 27.63 -1.82
CA GLN A 19 -11.18 27.52 -1.93
C GLN A 19 -11.62 26.36 -2.83
N ARG A 20 -10.83 26.00 -3.86
CA ARG A 20 -11.13 24.93 -4.84
C ARG A 20 -11.49 23.60 -4.16
N TYR A 21 -10.66 23.14 -3.24
CA TYR A 21 -10.76 21.82 -2.63
C TYR A 21 -11.81 21.70 -1.52
N THR A 22 -12.49 22.81 -1.20
CA THR A 22 -13.50 22.85 -0.12
C THR A 22 -14.94 22.69 -0.64
N THR A 23 -15.17 22.96 -1.93
CA THR A 23 -16.50 22.92 -2.55
C THR A 23 -16.63 21.77 -3.55
N LYS A 24 -17.81 21.13 -3.58
CA LYS A 24 -18.11 20.10 -4.60
C LYS A 24 -18.48 20.79 -5.92
N GLY A 25 -17.86 20.40 -7.02
CA GLY A 25 -18.13 20.97 -8.35
C GLY A 25 -17.96 20.01 -9.52
N PHE A 26 -17.24 18.90 -9.34
CA PHE A 26 -16.94 17.97 -10.44
C PHE A 26 -17.88 16.76 -10.47
N GLN A 27 -18.15 16.26 -11.68
CA GLN A 27 -18.58 14.86 -11.86
C GLN A 27 -17.36 13.94 -11.70
N VAL A 28 -17.59 12.67 -11.37
CA VAL A 28 -16.51 11.73 -11.02
C VAL A 28 -16.43 10.60 -12.04
N LYS A 29 -15.26 10.41 -12.63
CA LYS A 29 -14.86 9.21 -13.37
C LYS A 29 -14.22 8.23 -12.38
N VAL A 30 -14.56 6.95 -12.51
CA VAL A 30 -13.99 5.89 -11.70
C VAL A 30 -13.35 4.84 -12.61
N THR A 31 -12.06 4.63 -12.45
CA THR A 31 -11.31 3.57 -13.11
C THR A 31 -11.05 2.47 -12.09
N GLN A 32 -11.73 1.34 -12.23
CA GLN A 32 -11.69 0.26 -11.24
C GLN A 32 -10.60 -0.76 -11.55
N ASN A 33 -10.10 -1.41 -10.50
CA ASN A 33 -9.23 -2.59 -10.57
C ASN A 33 -7.94 -2.38 -11.37
N VAL A 34 -7.37 -1.17 -11.31
CA VAL A 34 -6.05 -0.88 -11.85
C VAL A 34 -5.03 -1.67 -11.03
N GLU A 35 -4.34 -2.60 -11.67
CA GLU A 35 -3.26 -3.36 -11.03
C GLU A 35 -2.04 -2.45 -10.85
N TYR A 36 -1.52 -2.36 -9.62
CA TYR A 36 -0.29 -1.62 -9.33
C TYR A 36 0.86 -2.54 -8.93
N ALA A 37 0.56 -3.79 -8.54
CA ALA A 37 1.57 -4.75 -8.12
C ALA A 37 1.08 -6.20 -8.16
N VAL A 38 2.04 -7.12 -8.20
CA VAL A 38 1.84 -8.54 -7.85
C VAL A 38 2.85 -8.92 -6.78
N ASN A 39 2.40 -9.55 -5.68
CA ASN A 39 3.29 -9.97 -4.61
C ASN A 39 2.77 -11.24 -3.90
N ILE A 40 3.57 -11.83 -3.00
CA ILE A 40 3.26 -13.09 -2.31
C ILE A 40 1.95 -12.97 -1.51
N ASP A 41 1.04 -13.92 -1.69
CA ASP A 41 -0.22 -14.02 -0.96
C ASP A 41 -0.09 -14.86 0.31
N PHE A 42 0.13 -14.20 1.44
CA PHE A 42 0.25 -14.85 2.74
C PHE A 42 -1.07 -15.41 3.30
N LEU A 43 -2.22 -15.05 2.71
CA LEU A 43 -3.51 -15.55 3.15
C LEU A 43 -3.77 -16.97 2.64
N THR A 44 -3.32 -17.27 1.42
CA THR A 44 -3.62 -18.54 0.73
C THR A 44 -2.41 -19.44 0.51
N SER A 45 -1.18 -18.93 0.70
CA SER A 45 0.02 -19.76 0.64
C SER A 45 0.12 -20.73 1.81
N ASP A 46 0.66 -21.91 1.55
CA ASP A 46 1.18 -22.80 2.58
C ASP A 46 2.70 -22.58 2.71
N PHE A 47 3.17 -22.43 3.94
CA PHE A 47 4.60 -22.28 4.23
C PHE A 47 5.15 -23.45 5.07
N SER A 48 4.38 -24.53 5.21
CA SER A 48 4.74 -25.70 6.02
C SER A 48 5.89 -26.50 5.40
N ASN A 49 5.96 -26.60 4.07
CA ASN A 49 6.99 -27.32 3.35
C ASN A 49 8.08 -26.38 2.80
N GLN A 50 9.16 -26.21 3.56
CA GLN A 50 10.25 -25.29 3.20
C GLN A 50 10.96 -25.63 1.88
N GLY A 51 10.99 -26.90 1.48
CA GLY A 51 11.58 -27.32 0.19
C GLY A 51 10.74 -26.88 -1.01
N GLN A 52 9.41 -27.02 -0.90
CA GLN A 52 8.50 -26.54 -1.93
C GLN A 52 8.45 -25.02 -1.96
N VAL A 53 8.42 -24.35 -0.80
CA VAL A 53 8.51 -22.87 -0.73
C VAL A 53 9.73 -22.34 -1.47
N ALA A 54 10.92 -22.94 -1.26
CA ALA A 54 12.13 -22.53 -1.96
C ALA A 54 12.05 -22.74 -3.48
N THR A 55 11.44 -23.85 -3.90
CA THR A 55 11.21 -24.17 -5.32
C THR A 55 10.29 -23.14 -5.96
N ASP A 56 9.15 -22.85 -5.32
CA ASP A 56 8.16 -21.90 -5.83
C ASP A 56 8.70 -20.47 -5.92
N VAL A 57 9.38 -19.99 -4.86
CA VAL A 57 9.96 -18.64 -4.85
C VAL A 57 11.01 -18.51 -5.95
N THR A 58 11.81 -19.56 -6.16
CA THR A 58 12.81 -19.57 -7.25
C THR A 58 12.13 -19.52 -8.62
N ALA A 59 11.07 -20.29 -8.84
CA ALA A 59 10.32 -20.28 -10.09
C ALA A 59 9.68 -18.91 -10.37
N ILE A 60 9.00 -18.32 -9.38
CA ILE A 60 8.37 -16.99 -9.49
C ILE A 60 9.42 -15.93 -9.82
N LYS A 61 10.51 -15.86 -9.06
CA LYS A 61 11.53 -14.82 -9.26
C LYS A 61 12.32 -15.01 -10.55
N THR A 62 12.55 -16.25 -10.98
CA THR A 62 13.19 -16.52 -12.28
C THR A 62 12.29 -16.05 -13.43
N ALA A 63 10.99 -16.31 -13.37
CA ALA A 63 10.04 -15.82 -14.37
C ALA A 63 10.09 -14.28 -14.46
N LEU A 64 10.01 -13.58 -13.32
CA LEU A 64 10.11 -12.13 -13.27
C LEU A 64 11.44 -11.60 -13.82
N ALA A 65 12.57 -12.20 -13.44
CA ALA A 65 13.90 -11.82 -13.91
C ALA A 65 14.07 -12.00 -15.43
N MET A 66 13.35 -12.96 -16.03
CA MET A 66 13.35 -13.24 -17.47
C MET A 66 12.26 -12.47 -18.24
N GLY A 67 11.50 -11.58 -17.58
CA GLY A 67 10.36 -10.89 -18.18
C GLY A 67 9.24 -11.84 -18.61
N GLN A 68 9.17 -13.04 -18.03
CA GLN A 68 8.14 -14.04 -18.29
C GLN A 68 6.99 -13.89 -17.28
N PRO A 69 5.76 -14.25 -17.67
CA PRO A 69 4.65 -14.27 -16.72
C PRO A 69 4.92 -15.28 -15.59
N ILE A 70 4.51 -14.91 -14.37
CA ILE A 70 4.50 -15.84 -13.24
C ILE A 70 3.61 -17.05 -13.60
N PRO A 71 4.05 -18.30 -13.32
CA PRO A 71 3.25 -19.49 -13.63
C PRO A 71 1.84 -19.42 -13.03
N ALA A 72 0.84 -19.83 -13.81
CA ALA A 72 -0.57 -19.72 -13.44
C ALA A 72 -0.94 -20.47 -12.15
N THR A 73 -0.20 -21.54 -11.83
CA THR A 73 -0.33 -22.33 -10.59
C THR A 73 -0.24 -21.46 -9.33
N HIS A 74 0.63 -20.44 -9.34
CA HIS A 74 0.80 -19.53 -8.20
C HIS A 74 -0.34 -18.51 -8.05
N PHE A 75 -1.22 -18.36 -9.04
CA PHE A 75 -2.42 -17.51 -8.93
C PHE A 75 -3.68 -18.27 -8.50
N ASP A 76 -3.66 -19.61 -8.51
CA ASP A 76 -4.78 -20.44 -8.05
C ASP A 76 -4.51 -20.91 -6.61
N PRO A 77 -5.27 -20.40 -5.62
CA PRO A 77 -5.16 -20.83 -4.23
C PRO A 77 -5.36 -22.33 -4.00
N ASN A 78 -6.04 -23.03 -4.91
CA ASN A 78 -6.36 -24.45 -4.76
C ASN A 78 -5.44 -25.36 -5.59
N ASP A 79 -4.52 -24.80 -6.36
CA ASP A 79 -3.58 -25.59 -7.15
C ASP A 79 -2.62 -26.34 -6.22
N PRO A 80 -2.56 -27.68 -6.28
CA PRO A 80 -1.75 -28.50 -5.38
C PRO A 80 -0.27 -28.59 -5.81
N GLY A 81 0.09 -28.02 -6.97
CA GLY A 81 1.45 -28.03 -7.50
C GLY A 81 2.31 -26.86 -7.03
N SER A 82 1.74 -25.96 -6.22
CA SER A 82 2.45 -24.81 -5.65
C SER A 82 1.93 -24.49 -4.25
N ASP A 83 2.86 -24.28 -3.33
CA ASP A 83 2.58 -23.90 -1.94
C ASP A 83 2.59 -22.37 -1.79
N VAL A 84 3.49 -21.68 -2.50
CA VAL A 84 3.55 -20.21 -2.49
C VAL A 84 2.65 -19.64 -3.57
N LYS A 85 1.68 -18.83 -3.15
CA LYS A 85 0.73 -18.12 -4.01
C LYS A 85 1.08 -16.65 -4.14
N VAL A 86 0.56 -16.01 -5.17
CA VAL A 86 0.70 -14.57 -5.43
C VAL A 86 -0.66 -13.91 -5.60
N ALA A 87 -0.78 -12.67 -5.13
CA ALA A 87 -1.96 -11.85 -5.27
C ALA A 87 -1.68 -10.65 -6.17
N ARG A 88 -2.67 -10.30 -7.01
CA ARG A 88 -2.72 -9.02 -7.71
C ARG A 88 -3.25 -7.97 -6.77
N LEU A 89 -2.47 -6.92 -6.56
CA LEU A 89 -2.87 -5.78 -5.77
C LEU A 89 -3.39 -4.70 -6.70
N ARG A 90 -4.59 -4.21 -6.37
CA ARG A 90 -5.37 -3.34 -7.24
C ARG A 90 -5.81 -2.08 -6.51
N MET A 91 -6.05 -1.05 -7.28
CA MET A 91 -6.64 0.20 -6.82
C MET A 91 -7.79 0.65 -7.69
N ASP A 92 -8.74 1.36 -7.07
CA ASP A 92 -9.78 2.10 -7.78
C ASP A 92 -9.43 3.59 -7.72
N ILE A 93 -9.43 4.24 -8.88
CA ILE A 93 -9.05 5.65 -9.03
C ILE A 93 -10.29 6.47 -9.32
N TYR A 94 -10.51 7.51 -8.53
CA TYR A 94 -11.63 8.44 -8.61
C TYR A 94 -11.07 9.81 -8.97
N GLU A 95 -11.45 10.30 -10.15
CA GLU A 95 -10.89 11.54 -10.72
C GLU A 95 -12.02 12.51 -11.15
N PRO A 96 -11.81 13.82 -11.02
CA PRO A 96 -12.75 14.82 -11.50
C PRO A 96 -12.82 14.82 -13.04
N MET A 97 -14.02 14.78 -13.60
CA MET A 97 -14.23 14.86 -15.05
C MET A 97 -14.15 16.30 -15.56
N ASN A 98 -13.57 16.46 -16.75
CA ASN A 98 -13.41 17.75 -17.44
C ASN A 98 -12.67 18.80 -16.61
N ASP A 99 -11.81 18.33 -15.70
CA ASP A 99 -10.93 19.20 -14.95
C ASP A 99 -9.76 19.67 -15.81
N THR A 100 -9.51 20.97 -15.84
CA THR A 100 -8.41 21.57 -16.60
C THR A 100 -7.09 21.55 -15.83
N ILE A 101 -7.11 21.24 -14.53
CA ILE A 101 -5.90 21.08 -13.71
C ILE A 101 -5.36 19.66 -13.86
N THR A 102 -4.05 19.55 -14.06
CA THR A 102 -3.34 18.28 -14.29
C THR A 102 -2.29 17.95 -13.24
N ASP A 103 -2.10 18.82 -12.25
CA ASP A 103 -1.20 18.67 -11.09
C ASP A 103 -2.03 18.55 -9.80
N ARG A 104 -2.94 17.58 -9.75
CA ARG A 104 -3.90 17.45 -8.64
C ARG A 104 -3.31 16.71 -7.44
N PRO A 105 -3.61 17.16 -6.21
CA PRO A 105 -3.28 16.40 -5.01
C PRO A 105 -4.02 15.06 -4.97
N VAL A 106 -3.35 14.06 -4.42
CA VAL A 106 -3.83 12.69 -4.32
C VAL A 106 -4.18 12.35 -2.87
N ILE A 107 -5.32 11.70 -2.66
CA ILE A 107 -5.67 11.07 -1.39
C ILE A 107 -5.73 9.56 -1.58
N VAL A 108 -4.81 8.85 -0.95
CA VAL A 108 -4.72 7.39 -0.96
C VAL A 108 -5.44 6.83 0.27
N TYR A 109 -6.61 6.24 0.06
CA TYR A 109 -7.42 5.59 1.07
C TYR A 109 -6.94 4.17 1.37
N VAL A 110 -6.60 3.93 2.63
CA VAL A 110 -6.19 2.62 3.15
C VAL A 110 -7.32 2.04 4.02
N HIS A 111 -7.94 0.95 3.56
CA HIS A 111 -9.12 0.36 4.19
C HIS A 111 -8.82 -0.35 5.53
N THR A 112 -9.85 -0.51 6.37
CA THR A 112 -9.79 -1.37 7.58
C THR A 112 -9.80 -2.86 7.22
N GLY A 113 -10.02 -3.74 8.19
CA GLY A 113 -10.29 -5.16 7.95
C GLY A 113 -9.45 -6.08 8.80
N ASN A 114 -8.65 -5.56 9.74
CA ASN A 114 -7.81 -6.37 10.62
C ASN A 114 -6.92 -7.34 9.82
N PHE A 115 -6.48 -6.90 8.64
CA PHE A 115 -5.61 -7.64 7.73
C PHE A 115 -6.16 -9.03 7.32
N LEU A 116 -7.48 -9.18 7.31
CA LEU A 116 -8.19 -10.36 6.83
C LEU A 116 -9.40 -9.92 6.00
N PRO A 117 -9.83 -10.71 5.00
CA PRO A 117 -11.01 -10.35 4.22
C PRO A 117 -12.29 -10.61 5.01
N PRO A 118 -13.38 -9.86 4.78
CA PRO A 118 -14.70 -10.24 5.23
C PRO A 118 -15.13 -11.60 4.64
N PRO A 119 -15.77 -12.50 5.42
CA PRO A 119 -16.12 -12.35 6.83
C PRO A 119 -15.05 -12.85 7.82
N LEU A 120 -13.90 -13.33 7.35
CA LEU A 120 -12.85 -13.93 8.19
C LEU A 120 -12.27 -12.97 9.22
N ASN A 121 -12.36 -11.66 8.97
CA ASN A 121 -11.98 -10.63 9.92
C ASN A 121 -12.98 -10.38 11.06
N GLY A 122 -14.12 -11.08 11.07
CA GLY A 122 -15.17 -10.93 12.07
C GLY A 122 -16.10 -9.73 11.84
N GLY A 123 -16.05 -9.10 10.67
CA GLY A 123 -16.89 -7.96 10.32
C GLY A 123 -17.29 -7.90 8.84
N PRO A 124 -18.16 -6.95 8.47
CA PRO A 124 -18.63 -6.80 7.09
C PRO A 124 -17.70 -5.95 6.21
N THR A 125 -16.76 -5.22 6.82
CA THR A 125 -15.83 -4.29 6.15
C THR A 125 -14.43 -4.85 6.09
N GLY A 126 -13.67 -4.52 5.05
CA GLY A 126 -12.25 -4.82 4.94
C GLY A 126 -11.76 -4.83 3.51
N ARG A 127 -12.37 -4.02 2.64
CA ARG A 127 -12.13 -4.03 1.20
C ARG A 127 -12.07 -2.61 0.65
N LYS A 128 -11.39 -2.40 -0.48
CA LYS A 128 -11.32 -1.10 -1.15
C LYS A 128 -12.69 -0.64 -1.70
N GLU A 129 -13.62 -1.57 -1.89
CA GLU A 129 -14.99 -1.32 -2.36
C GLU A 129 -15.99 -1.09 -1.23
N ASP A 130 -15.55 -1.07 0.04
CA ASP A 130 -16.45 -0.79 1.16
C ASP A 130 -17.18 0.54 0.96
N SER A 131 -18.44 0.61 1.36
CA SER A 131 -19.30 1.78 1.11
C SER A 131 -18.71 3.09 1.61
N THR A 132 -17.97 3.05 2.73
CA THR A 132 -17.25 4.22 3.27
C THR A 132 -16.11 4.65 2.36
N ALA A 133 -15.33 3.70 1.83
CA ALA A 133 -14.25 3.98 0.88
C ALA A 133 -14.79 4.63 -0.39
N VAL A 134 -15.82 4.02 -0.99
CA VAL A 134 -16.48 4.53 -2.20
C VAL A 134 -17.05 5.92 -1.97
N TYR A 135 -17.70 6.15 -0.83
CA TYR A 135 -18.27 7.45 -0.49
C TYR A 135 -17.19 8.52 -0.36
N LEU A 136 -16.16 8.29 0.47
CA LEU A 136 -15.09 9.25 0.72
C LEU A 136 -14.32 9.57 -0.57
N CYS A 137 -13.90 8.57 -1.33
CA CYS A 137 -13.16 8.78 -2.57
C CYS A 137 -13.97 9.57 -3.61
N ARG A 138 -15.27 9.29 -3.77
CA ARG A 138 -16.15 10.09 -4.63
C ARG A 138 -16.27 11.53 -4.13
N GLU A 139 -16.36 11.73 -2.82
CA GLU A 139 -16.52 13.05 -2.23
C GLU A 139 -15.25 13.91 -2.35
N TRP A 140 -14.07 13.30 -2.26
CA TRP A 140 -12.81 13.98 -2.57
C TRP A 140 -12.68 14.29 -4.06
N ALA A 141 -13.02 13.34 -4.95
CA ALA A 141 -12.98 13.58 -6.39
C ALA A 141 -13.91 14.72 -6.83
N LYS A 142 -15.12 14.82 -6.25
CA LYS A 142 -16.04 15.95 -6.51
C LYS A 142 -15.45 17.32 -6.13
N ARG A 143 -14.46 17.36 -5.25
CA ARG A 143 -13.75 18.57 -4.79
C ARG A 143 -12.45 18.83 -5.57
N GLY A 144 -12.13 18.00 -6.56
CA GLY A 144 -10.99 18.20 -7.45
C GLY A 144 -9.72 17.45 -7.05
N PHE A 145 -9.78 16.56 -6.06
CA PHE A 145 -8.68 15.62 -5.75
C PHE A 145 -8.69 14.43 -6.70
N VAL A 146 -7.55 13.77 -6.88
CA VAL A 146 -7.55 12.36 -7.29
C VAL A 146 -7.62 11.53 -6.02
N ALA A 147 -8.58 10.61 -5.92
CA ALA A 147 -8.66 9.70 -4.80
C ALA A 147 -8.40 8.27 -5.25
N VAL A 148 -7.63 7.52 -4.46
CA VAL A 148 -7.20 6.16 -4.77
C VAL A 148 -7.62 5.27 -3.62
N ALA A 149 -8.47 4.27 -3.85
CA ALA A 149 -8.75 3.23 -2.87
C ALA A 149 -7.99 1.97 -3.26
N LEU A 150 -6.95 1.59 -2.49
CA LEU A 150 -6.13 0.42 -2.80
C LEU A 150 -6.49 -0.80 -1.95
N SER A 151 -6.24 -2.00 -2.50
CA SER A 151 -6.14 -3.24 -1.73
C SER A 151 -4.69 -3.52 -1.38
N TYR A 152 -4.43 -4.05 -0.19
CA TYR A 152 -3.11 -4.52 0.26
C TYR A 152 -3.15 -6.01 0.67
N ARG A 153 -2.00 -6.67 0.77
CA ARG A 153 -1.87 -8.07 1.16
C ARG A 153 -2.46 -8.30 2.54
N LEU A 154 -3.25 -9.35 2.64
CA LEU A 154 -3.89 -9.81 3.86
C LEU A 154 -3.15 -11.06 4.39
N GLY A 155 -3.58 -11.56 5.54
CA GLY A 155 -3.14 -12.86 6.07
C GLY A 155 -2.36 -12.74 7.38
N TRP A 156 -3.00 -13.17 8.46
CA TRP A 156 -2.35 -13.50 9.72
C TRP A 156 -3.16 -14.60 10.41
N ASN A 157 -2.64 -15.20 11.47
CA ASN A 157 -3.31 -16.31 12.15
C ASN A 157 -3.93 -15.86 13.49
N PRO A 158 -5.22 -15.45 13.53
CA PRO A 158 -5.90 -15.09 14.78
C PRO A 158 -6.26 -16.31 15.65
N LEU A 159 -6.31 -17.51 15.06
CA LEU A 159 -6.78 -18.72 15.71
C LEU A 159 -5.66 -19.54 16.38
N ALA A 160 -4.40 -19.11 16.24
CA ALA A 160 -3.27 -19.78 16.88
C ALA A 160 -3.52 -19.90 18.38
N SER A 161 -3.41 -21.12 18.91
CA SER A 161 -3.79 -21.49 20.28
C SER A 161 -2.65 -22.25 20.98
N GLY A 162 -2.89 -22.70 22.21
CA GLY A 162 -1.87 -23.37 23.02
C GLY A 162 -0.79 -22.43 23.58
N PRO A 163 0.30 -22.99 24.16
CA PRO A 163 1.33 -22.21 24.84
C PRO A 163 2.05 -21.17 23.94
N THR A 164 2.20 -21.47 22.64
CA THR A 164 2.85 -20.58 21.67
C THR A 164 1.86 -19.67 20.93
N GLY A 165 0.55 -19.86 21.11
CA GLY A 165 -0.51 -19.13 20.40
C GLY A 165 -0.35 -17.60 20.46
N PRO A 166 -0.15 -16.98 21.65
CA PRO A 166 0.07 -15.53 21.74
C PRO A 166 1.27 -15.03 20.93
N ILE A 167 2.34 -15.83 20.82
CA ILE A 167 3.55 -15.49 20.07
C ILE A 167 3.25 -15.53 18.57
N VAL A 168 2.59 -16.59 18.09
CA VAL A 168 2.21 -16.75 16.68
C VAL A 168 1.24 -15.66 16.22
N ARG A 169 0.22 -15.34 17.03
CA ARG A 169 -0.72 -14.25 16.74
C ARG A 169 0.01 -12.91 16.60
N ARG A 170 0.94 -12.60 17.52
CA ARG A 170 1.74 -11.38 17.46
C ARG A 170 2.64 -11.34 16.22
N ALA A 171 3.40 -12.41 15.98
CA ALA A 171 4.34 -12.50 14.87
C ALA A 171 3.65 -12.31 13.52
N THR A 172 2.55 -13.04 13.30
CA THR A 172 1.82 -13.02 12.03
C THR A 172 1.07 -11.71 11.82
N LEU A 173 0.46 -11.13 12.87
CA LEU A 173 -0.23 -9.84 12.77
C LEU A 173 0.76 -8.71 12.45
N LEU A 174 1.91 -8.65 13.13
CA LEU A 174 2.93 -7.62 12.88
C LEU A 174 3.43 -7.69 11.43
N ASN A 175 3.70 -8.88 10.91
CA ASN A 175 4.08 -9.04 9.51
C ASN A 175 2.95 -8.64 8.54
N ALA A 176 1.68 -8.83 8.91
CA ALA A 176 0.57 -8.37 8.08
C ALA A 176 0.49 -6.84 8.01
N VAL A 177 0.72 -6.13 9.13
CA VAL A 177 0.86 -4.66 9.12
C VAL A 177 2.05 -4.25 8.24
N TYR A 178 3.20 -4.90 8.43
CA TYR A 178 4.44 -4.56 7.73
C TYR A 178 4.32 -4.73 6.21
N ARG A 179 3.73 -5.84 5.74
CA ARG A 179 3.45 -6.04 4.31
C ARG A 179 2.46 -5.01 3.76
N ALA A 180 1.44 -4.64 4.53
CA ALA A 180 0.51 -3.60 4.09
C ALA A 180 1.20 -2.23 3.93
N ILE A 181 2.19 -1.89 4.78
CA ILE A 181 3.01 -0.69 4.59
C ILE A 181 3.76 -0.77 3.26
N HIS A 182 4.41 -1.90 2.96
CA HIS A 182 5.13 -2.08 1.69
C HIS A 182 4.22 -1.93 0.48
N ASP A 183 3.01 -2.47 0.56
CA ASP A 183 2.05 -2.41 -0.54
C ASP A 183 1.53 -0.98 -0.78
N VAL A 184 1.32 -0.21 0.29
CA VAL A 184 1.01 1.22 0.17
C VAL A 184 2.20 1.99 -0.40
N LYS A 185 3.43 1.68 0.03
CA LYS A 185 4.66 2.31 -0.52
C LYS A 185 4.76 2.04 -2.01
N GLU A 186 4.52 0.80 -2.43
CA GLU A 186 4.53 0.44 -3.84
C GLU A 186 3.44 1.17 -4.62
N CYS A 187 2.21 1.25 -4.09
CA CYS A 187 1.13 2.03 -4.72
C CYS A 187 1.54 3.49 -4.93
N VAL A 188 2.19 4.13 -3.94
CA VAL A 188 2.72 5.49 -4.08
C VAL A 188 3.79 5.57 -5.18
N ARG A 189 4.73 4.62 -5.22
CA ARG A 189 5.75 4.57 -6.27
C ARG A 189 5.15 4.39 -7.66
N SER A 190 4.14 3.53 -7.82
CA SER A 190 3.45 3.32 -9.11
C SER A 190 2.71 4.57 -9.57
N LEU A 191 2.12 5.34 -8.64
CA LEU A 191 1.48 6.62 -8.98
C LEU A 191 2.52 7.65 -9.47
N LYS A 192 3.66 7.77 -8.79
CA LYS A 192 4.75 8.67 -9.22
C LYS A 192 5.38 8.23 -10.53
N GLU A 193 5.47 6.93 -10.76
CA GLU A 193 5.90 6.37 -12.04
C GLU A 193 4.94 6.72 -13.18
N ASP A 194 3.62 6.56 -12.98
CA ASP A 194 2.61 7.00 -13.96
C ASP A 194 2.75 8.49 -14.28
N GLU A 195 2.91 9.32 -13.25
CA GLU A 195 3.09 10.77 -13.37
C GLU A 195 4.30 11.12 -14.23
N SER A 196 5.45 10.50 -13.97
CA SER A 196 6.69 10.77 -14.71
C SER A 196 6.66 10.36 -16.19
N ASN A 197 5.69 9.51 -16.55
CA ASN A 197 5.50 8.99 -17.89
C ASN A 197 4.43 9.79 -18.64
N SER A 198 3.16 9.37 -18.51
CA SER A 198 2.02 9.96 -19.22
C SER A 198 1.16 10.86 -18.33
N ASN A 199 1.37 10.81 -17.03
CA ASN A 199 0.50 11.40 -16.01
C ASN A 199 -0.98 11.12 -16.33
N THR A 200 -1.30 9.84 -16.47
CA THR A 200 -2.61 9.35 -16.93
C THR A 200 -3.74 9.89 -16.07
N TYR A 201 -3.46 10.07 -14.78
CA TYR A 201 -4.44 10.51 -13.80
C TYR A 201 -4.41 12.02 -13.53
N GLY A 202 -3.47 12.78 -14.11
CA GLY A 202 -3.30 14.22 -13.88
C GLY A 202 -3.08 14.56 -12.41
N ILE A 203 -2.11 13.88 -11.79
CA ILE A 203 -1.70 14.05 -10.39
C ILE A 203 -0.44 14.89 -10.28
N ASP A 204 -0.22 15.41 -9.07
CA ASP A 204 1.05 15.98 -8.62
C ASP A 204 1.74 14.96 -7.70
N PRO A 205 2.96 14.49 -8.04
CA PRO A 205 3.63 13.42 -7.31
C PRO A 205 4.16 13.88 -5.94
N ASP A 206 4.26 15.20 -5.70
CA ASP A 206 4.73 15.80 -4.45
C ASP A 206 3.57 16.13 -3.49
N LYS A 207 2.31 15.93 -3.92
CA LYS A 207 1.09 16.21 -3.15
C LYS A 207 0.25 14.96 -2.91
N ILE A 208 0.85 13.95 -2.27
CA ILE A 208 0.19 12.69 -1.94
C ILE A 208 -0.08 12.62 -0.44
N VAL A 209 -1.32 12.36 -0.07
CA VAL A 209 -1.76 12.17 1.33
C VAL A 209 -2.27 10.76 1.52
N LEU A 210 -1.87 10.10 2.61
CA LEU A 210 -2.48 8.83 3.02
C LEU A 210 -3.63 9.11 3.99
N TYR A 211 -4.77 8.45 3.78
CA TYR A 211 -5.91 8.47 4.69
C TYR A 211 -6.22 7.03 5.13
N GLY A 212 -6.01 6.73 6.40
CA GLY A 212 -6.20 5.40 6.97
C GLY A 212 -7.50 5.25 7.74
N GLN A 213 -8.27 4.20 7.46
CA GLN A 213 -9.48 3.88 8.23
C GLN A 213 -9.30 2.59 9.04
N GLY A 214 -9.58 2.65 10.35
CA GLY A 214 -9.48 1.48 11.23
C GLY A 214 -8.06 0.90 11.23
N SER A 215 -7.89 -0.37 10.82
CA SER A 215 -6.55 -0.96 10.68
C SER A 215 -5.69 -0.27 9.60
N GLY A 216 -6.29 0.37 8.60
CA GLY A 216 -5.58 1.21 7.65
C GLY A 216 -4.97 2.46 8.30
N GLY A 217 -5.52 2.93 9.42
CA GLY A 217 -4.93 4.00 10.23
C GLY A 217 -3.61 3.57 10.88
N TYR A 218 -3.51 2.30 11.32
CA TYR A 218 -2.24 1.75 11.80
C TYR A 218 -1.19 1.71 10.69
N VAL A 219 -1.60 1.35 9.48
CA VAL A 219 -0.72 1.33 8.31
C VAL A 219 -0.25 2.75 7.97
N ALA A 220 -1.17 3.71 7.86
CA ALA A 220 -0.84 5.10 7.54
C ALA A 220 0.09 5.74 8.57
N LEU A 221 -0.16 5.51 9.87
CA LEU A 221 0.72 6.01 10.92
C LEU A 221 2.10 5.35 10.87
N ALA A 222 2.14 4.01 10.80
CA ALA A 222 3.41 3.27 10.76
C ALA A 222 4.23 3.61 9.51
N TYR A 223 3.57 3.84 8.37
CA TYR A 223 4.19 4.31 7.13
C TYR A 223 5.01 5.59 7.34
N ALA A 224 4.45 6.57 8.07
CA ALA A 224 5.10 7.84 8.31
C ALA A 224 6.16 7.79 9.41
N THR A 225 6.05 6.85 10.34
CA THR A 225 6.90 6.83 11.54
C THR A 225 8.01 5.78 11.50
N LEU A 226 7.87 4.71 10.71
CA LEU A 226 8.87 3.65 10.61
C LEU A 226 9.94 4.04 9.59
N ASP A 227 10.99 4.72 10.07
CA ASP A 227 12.06 5.29 9.23
C ASP A 227 13.40 4.56 9.37
N LYS A 228 13.51 3.61 10.33
CA LYS A 228 14.72 2.84 10.59
C LYS A 228 14.40 1.36 10.77
N GLN A 229 15.22 0.50 10.15
CA GLN A 229 15.06 -0.95 10.30
C GLN A 229 15.15 -1.42 11.77
N SER A 230 16.01 -0.80 12.57
CA SER A 230 16.22 -1.14 13.98
C SER A 230 14.96 -0.94 14.85
N GLU A 231 13.99 -0.15 14.41
CA GLU A 231 12.71 0.02 15.11
C GLU A 231 11.85 -1.24 15.06
N THR A 232 12.10 -2.12 14.07
CA THR A 232 11.48 -3.45 14.00
C THR A 232 12.17 -4.47 14.91
N GLU A 233 13.28 -4.11 15.56
CA GLU A 233 14.13 -5.02 16.35
C GLU A 233 14.04 -4.75 17.87
N ILE A 234 13.17 -3.83 18.28
CA ILE A 234 12.97 -3.53 19.70
C ILE A 234 12.34 -4.71 20.45
N GLN A 235 12.49 -4.75 21.77
CA GLN A 235 12.06 -5.86 22.64
C GLN A 235 10.59 -6.31 22.43
N LYS A 236 9.69 -5.40 22.04
CA LYS A 236 8.28 -5.72 21.79
C LYS A 236 8.07 -6.56 20.50
N PHE A 237 9.03 -6.52 19.60
CA PHE A 237 8.98 -7.16 18.27
C PHE A 237 9.91 -8.36 18.13
N VAL A 238 10.58 -8.79 19.19
CA VAL A 238 11.42 -10.00 19.17
C VAL A 238 10.72 -11.20 19.81
N TYR A 239 11.09 -12.41 19.37
CA TYR A 239 10.63 -13.65 20.00
C TYR A 239 11.07 -13.71 21.48
N PRO A 240 10.19 -14.14 22.41
CA PRO A 240 10.55 -14.24 23.82
C PRO A 240 11.79 -15.11 24.04
N GLY A 241 12.70 -14.64 24.91
CA GLY A 241 13.94 -15.36 25.22
C GLY A 241 15.05 -15.20 24.18
N THR A 242 14.86 -14.35 23.17
CA THR A 242 15.89 -13.97 22.19
C THR A 242 16.12 -12.47 22.21
N THR A 243 17.33 -12.02 21.89
CA THR A 243 17.64 -10.60 21.65
C THR A 243 17.68 -10.27 20.16
N ASP A 244 17.92 -11.26 19.30
CA ASP A 244 18.30 -11.05 17.89
C ASP A 244 17.33 -11.75 16.91
N SER A 245 16.09 -12.00 17.32
CA SER A 245 15.08 -12.63 16.46
C SER A 245 13.82 -11.78 16.41
N SER A 246 13.84 -10.73 15.59
CA SER A 246 12.63 -9.96 15.30
C SER A 246 11.58 -10.84 14.61
N TYR A 247 10.30 -10.57 14.84
CA TYR A 247 9.22 -11.11 14.03
C TYR A 247 9.31 -10.65 12.58
N VAL A 248 9.84 -9.45 12.34
CA VAL A 248 10.10 -8.90 11.02
C VAL A 248 11.54 -9.22 10.64
N GLN A 249 11.71 -10.07 9.63
CA GLN A 249 13.01 -10.51 9.15
C GLN A 249 13.28 -9.87 7.78
N PRO A 250 14.10 -8.82 7.67
CA PRO A 250 14.21 -8.04 6.42
C PRO A 250 14.68 -8.88 5.23
N ASN A 251 15.60 -9.81 5.46
CA ASN A 251 16.06 -10.76 4.45
C ASN A 251 14.97 -11.71 3.94
N LEU A 252 13.86 -11.85 4.67
CA LEU A 252 12.73 -12.69 4.30
C LEU A 252 11.55 -11.86 3.77
N VAL A 253 11.15 -10.77 4.43
CA VAL A 253 9.90 -10.04 4.09
C VAL A 253 10.12 -8.65 3.49
N GLY A 254 11.38 -8.24 3.32
CA GLY A 254 11.76 -6.91 2.84
C GLY A 254 12.27 -6.01 3.97
N ASP A 255 13.19 -5.12 3.65
CA ASP A 255 13.53 -3.95 4.45
C ASP A 255 12.32 -2.99 4.58
N ILE A 256 12.49 -1.86 5.25
CA ILE A 256 11.40 -0.89 5.46
C ILE A 256 10.79 -0.31 4.16
N GLU A 257 11.50 -0.43 3.03
CA GLU A 257 11.00 -0.06 1.72
C GLU A 257 10.32 -1.24 0.98
N GLY A 258 10.38 -2.43 1.56
CA GLY A 258 9.80 -3.66 1.02
C GLY A 258 10.73 -4.45 0.11
N PHE A 259 12.01 -4.09 0.05
CA PHE A 259 12.99 -4.70 -0.83
C PHE A 259 13.86 -5.72 -0.09
N ALA A 260 14.24 -6.80 -0.77
CA ALA A 260 15.15 -7.77 -0.20
C ALA A 260 16.13 -8.29 -1.27
N PRO A 261 17.44 -8.28 -1.00
CA PRO A 261 18.43 -8.83 -1.93
C PRO A 261 18.43 -10.37 -1.95
N SER A 262 17.80 -11.01 -0.94
CA SER A 262 17.78 -12.46 -0.80
C SER A 262 16.91 -13.12 -1.88
N PRO A 263 17.43 -14.15 -2.58
CA PRO A 263 16.63 -14.92 -3.53
C PRO A 263 15.49 -15.65 -2.82
N ALA A 264 15.65 -16.03 -1.55
CA ALA A 264 14.62 -16.69 -0.75
C ALA A 264 13.56 -15.73 -0.16
N ALA A 265 13.67 -14.41 -0.39
CA ALA A 265 12.72 -13.47 0.18
C ALA A 265 11.30 -13.65 -0.37
N LEU A 266 10.31 -13.53 0.50
CA LEU A 266 8.87 -13.54 0.27
C LEU A 266 8.33 -12.13 -0.03
N THR A 267 9.11 -11.36 -0.79
CA THR A 267 8.69 -10.10 -1.41
C THR A 267 9.14 -10.11 -2.87
N LEU A 268 8.27 -9.62 -3.75
CA LEU A 268 8.55 -9.47 -5.18
C LEU A 268 8.88 -8.02 -5.58
N TYR A 269 8.92 -7.10 -4.60
CA TYR A 269 9.22 -5.70 -4.88
C TYR A 269 10.70 -5.47 -5.18
N ALA A 270 10.94 -4.58 -6.14
CA ALA A 270 12.25 -4.10 -6.53
C ALA A 270 12.18 -2.57 -6.70
N PRO A 271 13.30 -1.84 -6.49
CA PRO A 271 13.32 -0.40 -6.72
C PRO A 271 12.91 -0.05 -8.16
N ASN A 272 11.90 0.80 -8.32
CA ASN A 272 11.43 1.31 -9.61
C ASN A 272 11.96 2.72 -9.93
N GLY A 273 12.86 3.27 -9.09
CA GLY A 273 13.43 4.60 -9.26
C GLY A 273 12.62 5.74 -8.62
N PHE A 274 11.45 5.47 -8.05
CA PHE A 274 10.60 6.46 -7.43
C PHE A 274 10.59 6.34 -5.89
N SER A 275 10.54 7.49 -5.21
CA SER A 275 10.44 7.54 -3.75
C SER A 275 9.04 7.16 -3.26
N SER A 276 8.94 6.51 -2.11
CA SER A 276 7.67 6.29 -1.41
C SER A 276 7.23 7.50 -0.55
N ASP A 277 7.88 8.66 -0.60
CA ASP A 277 7.51 9.79 0.26
C ASP A 277 6.09 10.32 0.00
N VAL A 278 5.42 10.74 1.08
CA VAL A 278 4.08 11.35 1.05
C VAL A 278 4.10 12.66 1.85
N SER A 279 3.23 13.60 1.50
CA SER A 279 3.20 14.93 2.12
C SER A 279 2.55 14.92 3.50
N MET A 280 1.62 13.99 3.75
CA MET A 280 0.88 13.89 5.02
C MET A 280 0.24 12.51 5.18
N VAL A 281 0.00 12.12 6.43
CA VAL A 281 -0.86 10.97 6.80
C VAL A 281 -1.99 11.43 7.73
N VAL A 282 -3.18 10.85 7.55
CA VAL A 282 -4.42 11.15 8.28
C VAL A 282 -5.08 9.87 8.77
#